data_AF-A0A3C1DG52-F1
#
_entry.id   AF-A0A3C1DG52-F1
#
_cell.length_a   1.000
_cell.length_b   1.000
_cell.length_c   1.000
_cell.angle_alpha   90.00
_cell.angle_beta   90.00
_cell.angle_gamma   90.00
#
_symmetry.space_group_name_H-M   'P 1'
#
loop_
_entity.id
_entity.type
_entity.pdbx_description
1 polymer ?
#
loop_
_entity_poly.entity_id
_entity_poly.type
_entity_poly.pdbx_seq_one_letter_code
_entity_poly.pdbx_strand_id
1 'polypeptide(L)'
;MGAPTDVATSAEVPRSNRKAILALGALGVVFGDIGTSPLYAFQEIFDGVHDIPAVEHRVYGAASMVFWTLTLIVSIKYVLIVMRADNDGEGGIMALASLAVSKVKHRRKLIMGLGILGAALFYGDGMITPAVSVLSAVEGLELVDPGLTPWIVPIAVAILVVLFMVQRHGTGKMGTAFGPVMFVWFITIAVLGLASLVQTPEIIAAVNPMYAVSFFSGEPMLAFLALGSVVLCVTGAEALYADMGQFGRGPIRFSWFVIAVPALYLNYFGQAALVVRDPQASSNPFYLLVPSAIQLPVIILATLATVIASQAVI
;
A
#
# COMPACT_ATOMS: atom_id res chain seq x y z
N MET A 1 -53.27 -15.18 -31.81
CA MET A 1 -52.19 -14.44 -32.51
C MET A 1 -51.31 -13.83 -31.45
N GLY A 2 -50.21 -14.50 -31.10
CA GLY A 2 -49.23 -14.01 -30.13
C GLY A 2 -48.14 -13.24 -30.85
N ALA A 3 -47.85 -12.04 -30.37
CA ALA A 3 -46.63 -11.31 -30.73
C ALA A 3 -45.48 -11.82 -29.84
N PRO A 4 -44.27 -12.08 -30.37
CA PRO A 4 -43.12 -12.41 -29.55
C PRO A 4 -42.54 -11.14 -28.92
N THR A 5 -42.25 -11.23 -27.63
CA THR A 5 -41.45 -10.29 -26.86
C THR A 5 -39.99 -10.34 -27.30
N ASP A 6 -39.42 -9.20 -27.68
CA ASP A 6 -37.98 -9.02 -27.87
C ASP A 6 -37.26 -9.24 -26.54
N VAL A 7 -36.59 -10.40 -26.41
CA VAL A 7 -35.64 -10.66 -25.34
C VAL A 7 -34.33 -9.99 -25.74
N ALA A 8 -34.01 -8.88 -25.10
CA ALA A 8 -32.70 -8.25 -25.20
C ALA A 8 -31.62 -9.24 -24.75
N THR A 9 -30.86 -9.77 -25.71
CA THR A 9 -29.63 -10.53 -25.47
C THR A 9 -28.62 -9.65 -24.74
N SER A 10 -28.38 -9.94 -23.47
CA SER A 10 -27.23 -9.44 -22.72
C SER A 10 -25.96 -9.92 -23.40
N ALA A 11 -25.15 -8.99 -23.90
CA ALA A 11 -23.88 -9.29 -24.55
C ALA A 11 -22.93 -9.99 -23.55
N GLU A 12 -22.58 -11.25 -23.83
CA GLU A 12 -21.55 -11.97 -23.07
C GLU A 12 -20.18 -11.31 -23.28
N VAL A 13 -19.64 -10.70 -22.22
CA VAL A 13 -18.28 -10.17 -22.21
C VAL A 13 -17.28 -11.35 -22.33
N PRO A 14 -16.34 -11.33 -23.29
CA PRO A 14 -15.35 -12.40 -23.45
C PRO A 14 -14.58 -12.70 -22.15
N ARG A 15 -14.34 -13.98 -21.84
CA ARG A 15 -13.67 -14.44 -20.59
C ARG A 15 -12.34 -13.74 -20.27
N SER A 16 -11.60 -13.25 -21.27
CA SER A 16 -10.36 -12.49 -21.10
C SER A 16 -10.59 -11.08 -20.52
N ASN A 17 -11.59 -10.35 -21.03
CA ASN A 17 -11.96 -9.02 -20.53
C ASN A 17 -12.45 -9.07 -19.09
N ARG A 18 -13.13 -10.15 -18.69
CA ARG A 18 -13.60 -10.32 -17.30
C ARG A 18 -12.44 -10.44 -16.30
N LYS A 19 -11.33 -11.08 -16.67
CA LYS A 19 -10.13 -11.18 -15.81
C LYS A 19 -9.42 -9.83 -15.67
N ALA A 20 -9.29 -9.08 -16.77
CA ALA A 20 -8.67 -7.75 -16.75
C ALA A 20 -9.49 -6.74 -15.93
N ILE A 21 -10.82 -6.75 -16.06
CA ILE A 21 -11.72 -5.89 -15.27
C ILE A 21 -11.63 -6.22 -13.79
N LEU A 22 -11.59 -7.52 -13.42
CA LEU A 22 -11.43 -7.94 -12.04
C LEU A 22 -10.04 -7.61 -11.48
N ALA A 23 -8.98 -7.73 -12.28
CA ALA A 23 -7.63 -7.34 -11.89
C ALA A 23 -7.51 -5.83 -11.67
N LEU A 24 -8.14 -5.02 -12.53
CA LEU A 24 -8.20 -3.56 -12.38
C LEU A 24 -9.06 -3.15 -11.18
N GLY A 25 -10.19 -3.83 -10.94
CA GLY A 25 -10.99 -3.64 -9.73
C GLY A 25 -10.21 -3.99 -8.46
N ALA A 26 -9.45 -5.09 -8.49
CA ALA A 26 -8.56 -5.48 -7.40
C ALA A 26 -7.47 -4.42 -7.15
N LEU A 27 -6.90 -3.79 -8.19
CA LEU A 27 -5.96 -2.68 -8.01
C LEU A 27 -6.56 -1.51 -7.24
N GLY A 28 -7.81 -1.16 -7.54
CA GLY A 28 -8.51 -0.05 -6.90
C GLY A 28 -8.80 -0.29 -5.43
N VAL A 29 -9.34 -1.46 -5.11
CA VAL A 29 -9.85 -1.75 -3.75
C VAL A 29 -8.77 -2.41 -2.88
N VAL A 30 -8.04 -3.37 -3.41
CA VAL A 30 -7.20 -4.27 -2.61
C VAL A 30 -5.80 -3.69 -2.37
N PHE A 31 -5.28 -2.89 -3.31
CA PHE A 31 -3.90 -2.40 -3.28
C PHE A 31 -3.80 -0.90 -2.95
N GLY A 32 -4.90 -0.26 -2.55
CA GLY A 32 -4.92 1.16 -2.17
C GLY A 32 -3.94 1.46 -1.04
N ASP A 33 -4.13 0.79 0.10
CA ASP A 33 -3.35 0.99 1.31
C ASP A 33 -1.84 0.79 1.07
N ILE A 34 -1.45 -0.44 0.72
CA ILE A 34 -0.05 -0.77 0.44
C ILE A 34 0.54 0.06 -0.71
N GLY A 35 -0.27 0.44 -1.69
CA GLY A 35 0.14 1.24 -2.83
C GLY A 35 0.48 2.69 -2.47
N THR A 36 -0.10 3.21 -1.38
CA THR A 36 0.15 4.58 -0.90
C THR A 36 1.25 4.68 0.13
N SER A 37 1.68 3.54 0.71
CA SER A 37 2.79 3.47 1.66
C SER A 37 4.12 4.11 1.22
N PRO A 38 4.49 4.19 -0.07
CA PRO A 38 5.71 4.91 -0.46
C PRO A 38 5.68 6.41 -0.15
N LEU A 39 4.51 7.00 0.10
CA LEU A 39 4.39 8.42 0.51
C LEU A 39 5.04 8.69 1.87
N TYR A 40 5.08 7.70 2.77
CA TYR A 40 5.51 7.89 4.16
C TYR A 40 6.56 6.88 4.63
N ALA A 41 6.50 5.62 4.18
CA ALA A 41 7.25 4.53 4.82
C ALA A 41 8.78 4.70 4.77
N PHE A 42 9.34 5.26 3.69
CA PHE A 42 10.78 5.47 3.59
C PHE A 42 11.24 6.73 4.32
N GLN A 43 10.42 7.77 4.32
CA GLN A 43 10.66 9.00 5.09
C GLN A 43 10.75 8.70 6.58
N GLU A 44 9.79 7.94 7.11
CA GLU A 44 9.71 7.54 8.51
C GLU A 44 10.90 6.70 9.00
N ILE A 45 11.71 6.13 8.11
CA ILE A 45 12.95 5.43 8.49
C ILE A 45 14.03 6.42 8.94
N PHE A 46 14.10 7.61 8.34
CA PHE A 46 15.19 8.57 8.54
C PHE A 46 14.74 9.82 9.28
N ASP A 47 13.52 10.30 9.04
CA ASP A 47 12.96 11.55 9.56
C ASP A 47 11.72 11.31 10.46
N GLY A 48 11.59 10.09 11.01
CA GLY A 48 10.49 9.73 11.90
C GLY A 48 10.74 10.12 13.37
N VAL A 49 10.13 9.37 14.31
CA VAL A 49 10.32 9.57 15.77
C VAL A 49 11.79 9.44 16.23
N HIS A 50 12.61 8.80 15.39
CA HIS A 50 14.02 8.58 15.64
C HIS A 50 14.82 9.17 14.47
N ASP A 51 15.64 10.18 14.75
CA ASP A 51 16.54 10.78 13.76
C ASP A 51 17.66 9.78 13.44
N ILE A 52 17.53 9.12 12.28
CA ILE A 52 18.55 8.20 11.75
C ILE A 52 19.23 8.94 10.61
N PRO A 53 20.49 9.40 10.76
CA PRO A 53 21.17 10.10 9.69
C PRO A 53 21.26 9.22 8.44
N ALA A 54 20.84 9.78 7.30
CA ALA A 54 20.80 9.13 5.99
C ALA A 54 22.20 8.95 5.38
N VAL A 55 23.03 8.13 6.02
CA VAL A 55 24.35 7.72 5.53
C VAL A 55 24.20 6.52 4.62
N GLU A 56 24.99 6.47 3.55
CA GLU A 56 24.90 5.47 2.49
C GLU A 56 24.68 4.03 3.00
N HIS A 57 25.50 3.51 3.93
CA HIS A 57 25.35 2.13 4.42
C HIS A 57 24.00 1.86 5.09
N ARG A 58 23.41 2.85 5.76
CA ARG A 58 22.07 2.76 6.36
C ARG A 58 20.99 2.80 5.30
N VAL A 59 21.18 3.59 4.23
CA VAL A 59 20.24 3.65 3.10
C VAL A 59 20.19 2.32 2.37
N TYR A 60 21.33 1.68 2.10
CA TYR A 60 21.37 0.32 1.55
C TYR A 60 20.75 -0.70 2.51
N GLY A 61 21.02 -0.60 3.82
CA GLY A 61 20.41 -1.44 4.84
C GLY A 61 18.89 -1.32 4.88
N ALA A 62 18.37 -0.09 4.90
CA ALA A 62 16.95 0.24 4.86
C ALA A 62 16.27 -0.26 3.59
N ALA A 63 16.85 0.02 2.41
CA ALA A 63 16.33 -0.46 1.13
C ALA A 63 16.27 -1.99 1.08
N SER A 64 17.29 -2.67 1.62
CA SER A 64 17.33 -4.13 1.76
C SER A 64 16.23 -4.65 2.69
N MET A 65 16.02 -4.01 3.84
CA MET A 65 14.94 -4.34 4.77
C MET A 65 13.57 -4.17 4.11
N VAL A 66 13.31 -3.06 3.43
CA VAL A 66 12.04 -2.82 2.69
C VAL A 66 11.83 -3.89 1.63
N PHE A 67 12.83 -4.17 0.81
CA PHE A 67 12.76 -5.19 -0.24
C PHE A 67 12.41 -6.57 0.34
N TRP A 68 13.13 -7.02 1.35
CA TRP A 68 12.89 -8.34 1.95
C TRP A 68 11.61 -8.40 2.76
N THR A 69 11.17 -7.30 3.37
CA THR A 69 9.89 -7.22 4.09
C THR A 69 8.73 -7.37 3.11
N LEU A 70 8.71 -6.61 2.01
CA LEU A 70 7.71 -6.78 0.94
C LEU A 70 7.74 -8.18 0.31
N THR A 71 8.93 -8.76 0.12
CA THR A 71 9.11 -10.08 -0.48
C THR A 71 8.62 -11.19 0.45
N LEU A 72 9.11 -11.23 1.69
CA LEU A 72 8.83 -12.31 2.63
C LEU A 72 7.42 -12.19 3.21
N ILE A 73 7.02 -10.99 3.62
CA ILE A 73 5.73 -10.78 4.26
C ILE A 73 4.65 -10.76 3.19
N VAL A 74 4.66 -9.82 2.26
CA VAL A 74 3.52 -9.64 1.36
C VAL A 74 3.51 -10.68 0.26
N SER A 75 4.60 -10.84 -0.48
CA SER A 75 4.64 -11.76 -1.63
C SER A 75 4.60 -13.23 -1.20
N ILE A 76 5.46 -13.66 -0.29
CA ILE A 76 5.57 -15.07 0.11
C ILE A 76 4.51 -15.44 1.14
N LYS A 77 4.51 -14.80 2.32
CA LYS A 77 3.57 -15.14 3.39
C LYS A 77 2.13 -14.84 2.98
N TYR A 78 1.77 -13.60 2.63
CA TYR A 78 0.36 -13.29 2.35
C TYR A 78 -0.11 -13.87 1.02
N VAL A 79 0.49 -13.46 -0.10
CA VAL A 79 -0.03 -13.75 -1.44
C VAL A 79 0.14 -15.22 -1.86
N LEU A 80 1.28 -15.85 -1.55
CA LEU A 80 1.53 -17.25 -1.94
C LEU A 80 1.00 -18.27 -0.94
N ILE A 81 1.13 -18.02 0.36
CA ILE A 81 0.81 -18.98 1.43
C ILE A 81 -0.57 -18.72 2.03
N VAL A 82 -0.78 -17.58 2.70
CA VAL A 82 -1.99 -17.29 3.50
C VAL A 82 -3.23 -17.24 2.62
N MET A 83 -3.14 -16.73 1.39
CA MET A 83 -4.25 -16.80 0.42
C MET A 83 -4.67 -18.22 -0.02
N ARG A 84 -3.99 -19.28 0.44
CA ARG A 84 -4.44 -20.67 0.26
C ARG A 84 -5.30 -21.16 1.42
N ALA A 85 -5.25 -20.48 2.56
CA ALA A 85 -6.13 -20.74 3.67
C ALA A 85 -7.36 -19.85 3.49
N ASP A 86 -8.42 -20.39 2.91
CA ASP A 86 -9.71 -19.72 2.79
C ASP A 86 -10.79 -20.50 3.57
N ASN A 87 -11.84 -19.80 3.96
CA ASN A 87 -13.06 -20.38 4.51
C ASN A 87 -14.20 -20.08 3.54
N ASP A 88 -14.58 -21.06 2.72
CA ASP A 88 -15.57 -20.90 1.64
C ASP A 88 -15.26 -19.77 0.65
N GLY A 89 -13.97 -19.57 0.34
CA GLY A 89 -13.48 -18.51 -0.55
C GLY A 89 -13.22 -17.16 0.13
N GLU A 90 -13.62 -16.98 1.40
CA GLU A 90 -13.32 -15.78 2.18
C GLU A 90 -11.99 -15.91 2.91
N GLY A 91 -11.24 -14.79 2.95
CA GLY A 91 -10.02 -14.66 3.74
C GLY A 91 -10.20 -13.65 4.87
N GLY A 92 -9.11 -13.30 5.53
CA GLY A 92 -9.10 -12.40 6.67
C GLY A 92 -9.09 -13.10 8.02
N ILE A 93 -8.79 -12.32 9.06
CA ILE A 93 -8.64 -12.80 10.45
C ILE A 93 -9.95 -13.41 10.96
N MET A 94 -11.10 -12.83 10.60
CA MET A 94 -12.42 -13.32 11.02
C MET A 94 -12.77 -14.66 10.37
N ALA A 95 -12.49 -14.81 9.07
CA ALA A 95 -12.68 -16.07 8.35
C ALA A 95 -11.83 -17.20 8.96
N LEU A 96 -10.54 -16.94 9.23
CA LEU A 96 -9.65 -17.90 9.88
C LEU A 96 -10.06 -18.23 11.31
N ALA A 97 -10.47 -17.24 12.10
CA ALA A 97 -10.92 -17.47 13.46
C ALA A 97 -12.17 -18.36 13.48
N SER A 98 -13.13 -18.13 12.56
CA SER A 98 -14.34 -18.96 12.44
C SER A 98 -14.00 -20.41 12.05
N LEU A 99 -13.10 -20.60 11.07
CA LEU A 99 -12.64 -21.90 10.62
C LEU A 99 -11.89 -22.64 11.75
N ALA A 100 -10.99 -21.95 12.46
CA ALA A 100 -10.22 -22.53 13.56
C ALA A 100 -11.12 -22.93 14.74
N VAL A 101 -12.13 -22.12 15.08
CA VAL A 101 -13.12 -22.45 16.11
C VAL A 101 -13.95 -23.66 15.73
N SER A 102 -14.32 -23.82 14.44
CA SER A 102 -15.10 -24.97 13.99
C SER A 102 -14.30 -26.29 14.03
N LYS A 103 -12.98 -26.24 13.79
CA LYS A 103 -12.10 -27.43 13.74
C LYS A 103 -11.47 -27.79 15.09
N VAL A 104 -11.16 -26.81 15.95
CA VAL A 104 -10.41 -27.04 17.20
C VAL A 104 -11.26 -26.74 18.44
N LYS A 105 -11.98 -27.76 18.92
CA LYS A 105 -12.91 -27.62 20.05
C LYS A 105 -12.23 -27.38 21.40
N HIS A 106 -11.06 -28.00 21.65
CA HIS A 106 -10.39 -27.94 22.95
C HIS A 106 -9.71 -26.60 23.28
N ARG A 107 -9.44 -25.73 22.28
CA ARG A 107 -8.81 -24.42 22.47
C ARG A 107 -9.72 -23.25 22.06
N ARG A 108 -11.03 -23.50 21.97
CA ARG A 108 -12.02 -22.52 21.45
C ARG A 108 -11.92 -21.14 22.12
N LYS A 109 -11.82 -21.07 23.45
CA LYS A 109 -11.70 -19.80 24.18
C LYS A 109 -10.45 -19.02 23.80
N LEU A 110 -9.31 -19.69 23.67
CA LEU A 110 -8.05 -19.08 23.25
C LEU A 110 -8.14 -18.58 21.81
N ILE A 111 -8.69 -19.38 20.90
CA ILE A 111 -8.84 -19.01 19.48
C ILE A 111 -9.78 -17.81 19.33
N MET A 112 -10.92 -17.79 20.05
CA MET A 112 -11.80 -16.63 20.06
C MET A 112 -11.11 -15.40 20.67
N GLY A 113 -10.35 -15.55 21.75
CA GLY A 113 -9.58 -14.46 22.34
C GLY A 113 -8.56 -13.86 21.38
N LEU A 114 -7.81 -14.71 20.66
CA LEU A 114 -6.88 -14.28 19.61
C LEU A 114 -7.61 -13.62 18.42
N GLY A 115 -8.78 -14.12 18.04
CA GLY A 115 -9.60 -13.53 16.98
C GLY A 115 -10.13 -12.14 17.36
N ILE A 116 -10.61 -11.97 18.60
CA ILE A 116 -11.05 -10.66 19.12
C ILE A 116 -9.87 -9.68 19.19
N LEU A 117 -8.71 -10.14 19.67
CA LEU A 117 -7.50 -9.31 19.70
C LEU A 117 -7.11 -8.86 18.29
N GLY A 118 -7.10 -9.78 17.31
CA GLY A 118 -6.82 -9.45 15.92
C GLY A 118 -7.83 -8.47 15.32
N ALA A 119 -9.13 -8.64 15.58
CA ALA A 119 -10.16 -7.70 15.15
C ALA A 119 -10.01 -6.29 15.77
N ALA A 120 -9.60 -6.21 17.04
CA ALA A 120 -9.32 -4.94 17.71
C ALA A 120 -8.09 -4.24 17.12
N LEU A 121 -7.02 -4.99 16.81
CA LEU A 121 -5.84 -4.45 16.11
C LEU A 121 -6.19 -3.96 14.71
N PHE A 122 -6.98 -4.73 13.95
CA PHE A 122 -7.46 -4.35 12.62
C PHE A 122 -8.31 -3.07 12.65
N TYR A 123 -9.17 -2.90 13.66
CA TYR A 123 -9.94 -1.67 13.85
C TYR A 123 -9.05 -0.46 14.14
N GLY A 124 -7.97 -0.66 14.91
CA GLY A 124 -6.98 0.37 15.17
C GLY A 124 -6.24 0.80 13.89
N ASP A 125 -5.77 -0.17 13.11
CA ASP A 125 -5.12 0.06 11.81
C ASP A 125 -6.04 0.86 10.87
N GLY A 126 -7.31 0.44 10.76
CA GLY A 126 -8.30 1.12 9.92
C GLY A 126 -8.66 2.54 10.31
N MET A 127 -8.37 2.95 11.54
CA MET A 127 -8.54 4.33 11.98
C MET A 127 -7.31 5.19 11.69
N ILE A 128 -6.10 4.63 11.77
CA ILE A 128 -4.83 5.35 11.65
C ILE A 128 -4.45 5.56 10.18
N THR A 129 -4.62 4.52 9.35
CA THR A 129 -4.17 4.52 7.95
C THR A 129 -4.75 5.66 7.11
N PRO A 130 -6.06 6.00 7.17
CA PRO A 130 -6.59 7.15 6.44
C PRO A 130 -5.93 8.47 6.83
N ALA A 131 -5.65 8.65 8.12
CA ALA A 131 -5.06 9.88 8.63
C ALA A 131 -3.62 10.05 8.15
N VAL A 132 -2.79 9.01 8.31
CA VAL A 132 -1.38 9.03 7.87
C VAL A 132 -1.30 9.20 6.35
N SER A 133 -2.05 8.40 5.60
CA SER A 133 -1.99 8.43 4.13
C SER A 133 -2.44 9.77 3.55
N VAL A 134 -3.58 10.32 4.01
CA VAL A 134 -4.08 11.62 3.51
C VAL A 134 -3.17 12.76 3.94
N LEU A 135 -2.61 12.74 5.16
CA LEU A 135 -1.67 13.75 5.60
C LEU A 135 -0.41 13.75 4.71
N SER A 136 0.21 12.59 4.48
CA SER A 136 1.38 12.47 3.60
C SER A 136 1.07 12.79 2.15
N ALA A 137 -0.17 12.63 1.68
CA ALA A 137 -0.57 13.11 0.36
C ALA A 137 -0.56 14.65 0.27
N VAL A 138 -0.94 15.34 1.34
CA VAL A 138 -1.07 16.81 1.38
C VAL A 138 0.27 17.49 1.72
N GLU A 139 1.17 16.81 2.45
CA GLU A 139 2.50 17.32 2.80
C GLU A 139 3.34 17.74 1.59
N GLY A 140 3.10 17.17 0.41
CA GLY A 140 3.75 17.61 -0.82
C GLY A 140 3.53 19.08 -1.17
N LEU A 141 2.48 19.72 -0.64
CA LEU A 141 2.21 21.16 -0.83
C LEU A 141 3.29 22.06 -0.25
N GLU A 142 3.99 21.63 0.81
CA GLU A 142 5.09 22.39 1.42
C GLU A 142 6.21 22.69 0.43
N LEU A 143 6.48 21.75 -0.48
CA LEU A 143 7.51 21.89 -1.50
C LEU A 143 7.07 22.77 -2.68
N VAL A 144 5.76 22.97 -2.86
CA VAL A 144 5.21 23.87 -3.90
C VAL A 144 5.24 25.31 -3.41
N ASP A 145 4.77 25.54 -2.17
CA ASP A 145 4.80 26.84 -1.50
C ASP A 145 4.91 26.64 0.02
N PRO A 146 6.03 27.01 0.65
CA PRO A 146 6.19 26.94 2.10
C PRO A 146 5.13 27.73 2.90
N GLY A 147 4.46 28.72 2.27
CA GLY A 147 3.32 29.42 2.86
C GLY A 147 2.09 28.51 3.11
N LEU A 148 2.05 27.33 2.50
CA LEU A 148 0.96 26.35 2.67
C LEU A 148 1.19 25.39 3.84
N THR A 149 2.36 25.35 4.48
CA THR A 149 2.64 24.44 5.61
C THR A 149 1.59 24.52 6.74
N PRO A 150 1.14 25.72 7.19
CA PRO A 150 0.10 25.82 8.22
C PRO A 150 -1.28 25.28 7.78
N TRP A 151 -1.49 25.13 6.47
CA TRP A 151 -2.75 24.67 5.88
C TRP A 151 -2.78 23.15 5.62
N ILE A 152 -1.66 22.44 5.70
CA ILE A 152 -1.58 20.99 5.46
C ILE A 152 -2.56 20.22 6.35
N VAL A 153 -2.48 20.41 7.67
CA VAL A 153 -3.35 19.72 8.64
C VAL A 153 -4.83 20.11 8.43
N PRO A 154 -5.21 21.40 8.34
CA PRO A 154 -6.59 21.79 8.01
C PRO A 154 -7.13 21.16 6.71
N ILE A 155 -6.32 21.12 5.64
CA ILE A 155 -6.71 20.53 4.35
C ILE A 155 -6.92 19.02 4.49
N ALA A 156 -6.00 18.31 5.15
CA ALA A 156 -6.12 16.88 5.39
C ALA A 156 -7.40 16.55 6.19
N VAL A 157 -7.69 17.31 7.25
CA VAL A 157 -8.93 17.16 8.02
C VAL A 157 -10.17 17.42 7.16
N ALA A 158 -10.15 18.47 6.34
CA ALA A 158 -11.26 18.77 5.43
C ALA A 158 -11.50 17.64 4.42
N ILE A 159 -10.42 17.08 3.84
CA ILE A 159 -10.49 15.93 2.92
C ILE A 159 -11.12 14.73 3.63
N LEU A 160 -10.64 14.38 4.84
CA LEU A 160 -11.18 13.26 5.60
C LEU A 160 -12.66 13.47 5.93
N VAL A 161 -13.06 14.64 6.43
CA VAL A 161 -14.47 14.95 6.74
C VAL A 161 -15.35 14.81 5.50
N VAL A 162 -14.93 15.36 4.36
CA VAL A 162 -15.67 15.25 3.10
C VAL A 162 -15.75 13.79 2.65
N LEU A 163 -14.64 13.06 2.69
CA LEU A 163 -14.55 11.65 2.35
C LEU A 163 -15.55 10.82 3.17
N PHE A 164 -15.50 10.93 4.50
CA PHE A 164 -16.39 10.19 5.40
C PHE A 164 -17.85 10.62 5.24
N MET A 165 -18.12 11.90 4.94
CA MET A 165 -19.48 12.38 4.67
C MET A 165 -20.05 11.80 3.36
N VAL A 166 -19.23 11.65 2.33
CA VAL A 166 -19.65 11.07 1.03
C VAL A 166 -19.84 9.57 1.16
N GLN A 167 -18.98 8.86 1.90
CA GLN A 167 -19.05 7.41 2.15
C GLN A 167 -20.42 6.94 2.66
N ARG A 168 -21.11 7.76 3.47
CA ARG A 168 -22.42 7.40 4.05
C ARG A 168 -23.50 7.07 3.01
N HIS A 169 -23.34 7.48 1.75
CA HIS A 169 -24.30 7.23 0.66
C HIS A 169 -24.00 5.96 -0.15
N GLY A 170 -23.00 5.17 0.26
CA GLY A 170 -22.67 3.87 -0.34
C GLY A 170 -21.55 3.94 -1.40
N THR A 171 -20.61 3.01 -1.30
CA THR A 171 -19.39 2.89 -2.13
C THR A 171 -19.63 2.26 -3.51
N GLY A 172 -20.82 1.67 -3.72
CA GLY A 172 -21.14 0.83 -4.88
C GLY A 172 -21.06 1.49 -6.27
N LYS A 173 -21.15 2.83 -6.35
CA LYS A 173 -20.99 3.57 -7.63
C LYS A 173 -19.58 4.13 -7.85
N MET A 174 -18.75 4.21 -6.81
CA MET A 174 -17.39 4.79 -6.88
C MET A 174 -16.32 3.74 -7.23
N GLY A 175 -16.58 2.46 -6.92
CA GLY A 175 -15.61 1.37 -7.15
C GLY A 175 -15.14 1.18 -8.60
N THR A 176 -15.90 1.66 -9.60
CA THR A 176 -15.50 1.59 -11.01
C THR A 176 -14.39 2.59 -11.37
N ALA A 177 -14.29 3.72 -10.66
CA ALA A 177 -13.26 4.73 -10.89
C ALA A 177 -11.95 4.42 -10.13
N PHE A 178 -12.01 3.62 -9.05
CA PHE A 178 -10.86 3.33 -8.20
C PHE A 178 -9.74 2.59 -8.94
N GLY A 179 -10.11 1.59 -9.73
CA GLY A 179 -9.15 0.79 -10.50
C GLY A 179 -8.28 1.61 -11.46
N PRO A 180 -8.89 2.42 -12.35
CA PRO A 180 -8.14 3.32 -13.23
C PRO A 180 -7.24 4.32 -12.50
N VAL A 181 -7.73 4.94 -11.42
CA VAL A 181 -6.92 5.90 -10.64
C VAL A 181 -5.72 5.22 -10.01
N MET A 182 -5.91 4.08 -9.36
CA MET A 182 -4.82 3.30 -8.76
C MET A 182 -3.84 2.77 -9.81
N PHE A 183 -4.32 2.41 -10.99
CA PHE A 183 -3.44 2.02 -12.10
C PHE A 183 -2.54 3.19 -12.54
N VAL A 184 -3.11 4.38 -12.73
CA VAL A 184 -2.32 5.59 -13.05
C VAL A 184 -1.34 5.92 -11.92
N TRP A 185 -1.75 5.77 -10.66
CA TRP A 185 -0.88 5.92 -9.49
C TRP A 185 0.32 4.96 -9.53
N PHE A 186 0.08 3.65 -9.70
CA PHE A 186 1.17 2.65 -9.77
C PHE A 186 2.14 2.91 -10.93
N ILE A 187 1.63 3.30 -12.09
CA ILE A 187 2.50 3.68 -13.22
C ILE A 187 3.30 4.94 -12.88
N THR A 188 2.69 5.93 -12.25
CA THR A 188 3.37 7.18 -11.85
C THR A 188 4.52 6.90 -10.89
N ILE A 189 4.29 6.16 -9.80
CA ILE A 189 5.34 5.85 -8.82
C ILE A 189 6.44 4.97 -9.43
N ALA A 190 6.09 4.07 -10.36
CA ALA A 190 7.06 3.23 -11.07
C ALA A 190 7.97 4.07 -11.98
N VAL A 191 7.41 5.01 -12.74
CA VAL A 191 8.16 5.90 -13.63
C VAL A 191 9.07 6.83 -12.84
N LEU A 192 8.56 7.46 -11.77
CA LEU A 192 9.35 8.31 -10.88
C LEU A 192 10.49 7.54 -10.21
N GLY A 193 10.18 6.35 -9.71
CA GLY A 193 11.16 5.44 -9.10
C GLY A 193 12.25 5.04 -10.07
N LEU A 194 11.87 4.59 -11.28
CA LEU A 194 12.80 4.20 -12.33
C LEU A 194 13.68 5.37 -12.78
N ALA A 195 13.12 6.58 -12.93
CA ALA A 195 13.87 7.77 -13.35
C ALA A 195 14.98 8.13 -12.35
N SER A 196 14.74 7.95 -11.05
CA SER A 196 15.77 8.12 -10.01
C SER A 196 16.72 6.93 -9.93
N LEU A 197 16.22 5.70 -10.13
CA LEU A 197 17.03 4.48 -10.09
C LEU A 197 18.09 4.45 -11.19
N VAL A 198 17.77 4.91 -12.41
CA VAL A 198 18.73 4.97 -13.52
C VAL A 198 19.90 5.91 -13.23
N GLN A 199 19.72 6.92 -12.37
CA GLN A 199 20.79 7.83 -11.98
C GLN A 199 21.74 7.24 -10.92
N THR A 200 21.32 6.20 -10.19
CA THR A 200 22.13 5.49 -9.19
C THR A 200 21.78 4.00 -9.20
N PRO A 201 22.17 3.27 -10.27
CA PRO A 201 21.83 1.86 -10.42
C PRO A 201 22.49 0.96 -9.37
N GLU A 202 23.53 1.44 -8.68
CA GLU A 202 24.26 0.72 -7.64
C GLU A 202 23.35 0.31 -6.47
N ILE A 203 22.27 1.07 -6.20
CA ILE A 203 21.33 0.79 -5.11
C ILE A 203 20.64 -0.57 -5.26
N ILE A 204 20.59 -1.13 -6.47
CA ILE A 204 20.05 -2.48 -6.74
C ILE A 204 20.82 -3.54 -5.93
N ALA A 205 22.08 -3.27 -5.55
CA ALA A 205 22.83 -4.15 -4.67
C ALA A 205 22.12 -4.40 -3.32
N ALA A 206 21.26 -3.48 -2.86
CA ALA A 206 20.45 -3.65 -1.65
C ALA A 206 19.48 -4.85 -1.70
N VAL A 207 19.19 -5.42 -2.87
CA VAL A 207 18.50 -6.72 -2.99
C VAL A 207 19.22 -7.82 -2.20
N ASN A 208 20.55 -7.73 -2.07
CA ASN A 208 21.33 -8.65 -1.25
C ASN A 208 20.96 -8.48 0.24
N PRO A 209 20.42 -9.51 0.92
CA PRO A 209 20.02 -9.42 2.34
C PRO A 209 21.20 -9.13 3.27
N MET A 210 22.44 -9.30 2.82
CA MET A 210 23.62 -8.97 3.59
C MET A 210 23.69 -7.49 3.97
N TYR A 211 23.07 -6.57 3.20
CA TYR A 211 22.99 -5.17 3.59
C TYR A 211 22.13 -4.98 4.84
N ALA A 212 20.94 -5.58 4.89
CA ALA A 212 20.11 -5.58 6.10
C ALA A 212 20.83 -6.26 7.29
N VAL A 213 21.43 -7.43 7.07
CA VAL A 213 22.19 -8.14 8.13
C VAL A 213 23.35 -7.30 8.65
N SER A 214 24.09 -6.64 7.75
CA SER A 214 25.21 -5.76 8.13
C SER A 214 24.74 -4.59 8.97
N PHE A 215 23.60 -3.99 8.63
CA PHE A 215 23.01 -2.89 9.39
C PHE A 215 22.62 -3.35 10.80
N PHE A 216 21.97 -4.51 10.94
CA PHE A 216 21.66 -5.10 12.25
C PHE A 216 22.91 -5.47 13.07
N SER A 217 23.96 -5.96 12.41
CA SER A 217 25.20 -6.34 13.11
C SER A 217 26.04 -5.16 13.57
N GLY A 218 26.03 -4.05 12.82
CA GLY A 218 26.79 -2.84 13.14
C GLY A 218 26.03 -1.94 14.10
N GLU A 219 24.74 -1.72 13.87
CA GLU A 219 23.92 -0.72 14.57
C GLU A 219 22.57 -1.32 15.00
N PRO A 220 22.55 -2.32 15.90
CA PRO A 220 21.36 -3.14 16.19
C PRO A 220 20.15 -2.33 16.69
N MET A 221 20.38 -1.30 17.50
CA MET A 221 19.30 -0.45 17.99
C MET A 221 18.68 0.38 16.86
N LEU A 222 19.51 1.02 16.04
CA LEU A 222 19.02 1.83 14.92
C LEU A 222 18.35 0.97 13.86
N ALA A 223 18.89 -0.21 13.57
CA ALA A 223 18.26 -1.17 12.66
C ALA A 223 16.90 -1.67 13.20
N PHE A 224 16.78 -1.90 14.51
CA PHE A 224 15.50 -2.26 15.13
C PHE A 224 14.47 -1.13 15.03
N LEU A 225 14.87 0.12 15.28
CA LEU A 225 13.99 1.28 15.14
C LEU A 225 13.57 1.49 13.69
N ALA A 226 14.52 1.41 12.75
CA ALA A 226 14.25 1.47 11.32
C ALA A 226 13.31 0.34 10.87
N LEU A 227 13.46 -0.87 11.41
CA LEU A 227 12.53 -1.98 11.12
C LEU A 227 11.09 -1.65 11.53
N GLY A 228 10.92 -0.92 12.64
CA GLY A 228 9.61 -0.39 13.06
C GLY A 228 8.95 0.45 11.96
N SER A 229 9.70 1.39 11.37
CA SER A 229 9.22 2.20 10.25
C SER A 229 9.06 1.37 8.96
N VAL A 230 9.93 0.39 8.71
CA VAL A 230 9.80 -0.52 7.54
C VAL A 230 8.50 -1.31 7.57
N VAL A 231 7.91 -1.60 8.74
CA VAL A 231 6.58 -2.26 8.81
C VAL A 231 5.50 -1.46 8.07
N LEU A 232 5.65 -0.13 7.98
CA LEU A 232 4.75 0.74 7.22
C LEU A 232 4.72 0.43 5.72
N CYS A 233 5.70 -0.27 5.14
CA CYS A 233 5.64 -0.68 3.74
C CYS A 233 4.73 -1.90 3.49
N VAL A 234 4.30 -2.59 4.56
CA VAL A 234 3.43 -3.78 4.46
C VAL A 234 2.04 -3.57 5.06
N THR A 235 1.72 -2.35 5.48
CA THR A 235 0.35 -1.96 5.82
C THR A 235 -0.56 -2.21 4.61
N GLY A 236 -1.73 -2.76 4.86
CA GLY A 236 -2.64 -3.22 3.80
C GLY A 236 -2.46 -4.67 3.35
N ALA A 237 -1.39 -5.39 3.72
CA ALA A 237 -1.26 -6.83 3.44
C ALA A 237 -2.44 -7.66 3.99
N GLU A 238 -3.09 -7.18 5.05
CA GLU A 238 -4.27 -7.80 5.64
C GLU A 238 -5.53 -7.56 4.80
N ALA A 239 -5.69 -6.37 4.20
CA ALA A 239 -6.76 -6.06 3.27
C ALA A 239 -6.68 -6.97 2.02
N LEU A 240 -5.46 -7.24 1.52
CA LEU A 240 -5.22 -8.22 0.45
C LEU A 240 -5.85 -9.58 0.76
N TYR A 241 -5.78 -10.00 2.02
CA TYR A 241 -6.30 -11.27 2.46
C TYR A 241 -7.81 -11.23 2.73
N ALA A 242 -8.33 -10.16 3.32
CA ALA A 242 -9.76 -9.98 3.57
C ALA A 242 -10.59 -9.93 2.27
N ASP A 243 -10.09 -9.24 1.24
CA ASP A 243 -10.81 -9.02 -0.03
C ASP A 243 -10.81 -10.23 -0.99
N MET A 244 -10.27 -11.36 -0.55
CA MET A 244 -10.31 -12.61 -1.32
C MET A 244 -11.73 -13.03 -1.70
N GLY A 245 -12.71 -12.80 -0.82
CA GLY A 245 -14.11 -13.17 -1.07
C GLY A 245 -14.73 -12.44 -2.27
N GLN A 246 -14.32 -11.19 -2.51
CA GLN A 246 -14.89 -10.35 -3.57
C GLN A 246 -14.20 -10.56 -4.92
N PHE A 247 -12.87 -10.63 -4.94
CA PHE A 247 -12.09 -10.64 -6.19
C PHE A 247 -11.49 -12.01 -6.53
N GLY A 248 -11.32 -12.88 -5.52
CA GLY A 248 -10.64 -14.15 -5.63
C GLY A 248 -9.12 -14.03 -5.69
N ARG A 249 -8.43 -15.12 -5.30
CA ARG A 249 -6.97 -15.21 -5.26
C ARG A 249 -6.24 -14.95 -6.59
N GLY A 250 -6.87 -15.29 -7.72
CA GLY A 250 -6.23 -15.23 -9.04
C GLY A 250 -5.97 -13.80 -9.51
N PRO A 251 -7.01 -12.94 -9.60
CA PRO A 251 -6.86 -11.53 -9.93
C PRO A 251 -5.93 -10.78 -8.99
N ILE A 252 -6.03 -11.01 -7.67
CA ILE A 252 -5.16 -10.35 -6.68
C ILE A 252 -3.68 -10.72 -6.93
N ARG A 253 -3.37 -12.02 -7.12
CA ARG A 253 -2.01 -12.46 -7.46
C ARG A 253 -1.47 -11.82 -8.73
N PHE A 254 -2.30 -11.75 -9.77
CA PHE A 254 -1.91 -11.15 -11.04
C PHE A 254 -1.58 -9.65 -10.85
N SER A 255 -2.49 -8.88 -10.24
CA SER A 255 -2.27 -7.45 -9.98
C SER A 255 -1.07 -7.19 -9.08
N TRP A 256 -0.83 -8.05 -8.09
CA TRP A 256 0.35 -7.97 -7.22
C TRP A 256 1.65 -8.13 -7.99
N PHE A 257 1.85 -9.25 -8.68
CA PHE A 257 3.13 -9.56 -9.32
C PHE A 257 3.39 -8.79 -10.61
N VAL A 258 2.35 -8.33 -11.31
CA VAL A 258 2.49 -7.63 -12.59
C VAL A 258 2.56 -6.11 -12.42
N ILE A 259 1.87 -5.55 -11.42
CA ILE A 259 1.66 -4.11 -11.33
C ILE A 259 2.18 -3.57 -9.99
N ALA A 260 1.61 -4.03 -8.87
CA ALA A 260 1.90 -3.42 -7.58
C ALA A 260 3.35 -3.64 -7.11
N VAL A 261 3.85 -4.88 -7.10
CA VAL A 261 5.23 -5.18 -6.64
C VAL A 261 6.29 -4.48 -7.48
N PRO A 262 6.28 -4.58 -8.83
CA PRO A 262 7.28 -3.90 -9.63
C PRO A 262 7.28 -2.38 -9.39
N ALA A 263 6.10 -1.77 -9.29
CA ALA A 263 5.97 -0.34 -9.03
C ALA A 263 6.50 0.06 -7.65
N LEU A 264 6.17 -0.70 -6.60
CA LEU A 264 6.65 -0.48 -5.24
C LEU A 264 8.18 -0.63 -5.15
N TYR A 265 8.74 -1.71 -5.72
CA TYR A 265 10.20 -1.88 -5.74
C TYR A 265 10.91 -0.75 -6.47
N LEU A 266 10.42 -0.37 -7.67
CA LEU A 266 11.00 0.75 -8.42
C LEU A 266 10.94 2.05 -7.62
N ASN A 267 9.82 2.32 -6.95
CA ASN A 267 9.67 3.53 -6.17
C ASN A 267 10.59 3.55 -4.93
N TYR A 268 10.61 2.47 -4.14
CA TYR A 268 11.48 2.40 -2.96
C TYR A 268 12.97 2.43 -3.32
N PHE A 269 13.40 1.74 -4.37
CA PHE A 269 14.77 1.85 -4.85
C PHE A 269 15.06 3.24 -5.43
N GLY A 270 14.09 3.88 -6.09
CA GLY A 270 14.21 5.26 -6.54
C GLY A 270 14.38 6.25 -5.38
N GLN A 271 13.61 6.09 -4.30
CA GLN A 271 13.74 6.90 -3.08
C GLN A 271 15.12 6.68 -2.43
N ALA A 272 15.53 5.42 -2.27
CA ALA A 272 16.85 5.09 -1.75
C ALA A 272 17.98 5.67 -2.62
N ALA A 273 17.87 5.56 -3.94
CA ALA A 273 18.81 6.16 -4.89
C ALA A 273 18.91 7.68 -4.74
N LEU A 274 17.78 8.36 -4.56
CA LEU A 274 17.75 9.81 -4.33
C LEU A 274 18.46 10.17 -3.03
N VAL A 275 18.14 9.47 -1.94
CA VAL A 275 18.74 9.74 -0.62
C VAL A 275 20.24 9.44 -0.58
N VAL A 276 20.73 8.44 -1.35
CA VAL A 276 22.17 8.22 -1.51
C VAL A 276 22.85 9.40 -2.22
N ARG A 277 22.22 9.99 -3.24
CA ARG A 277 22.77 11.15 -3.97
C ARG A 277 22.68 12.44 -3.16
N ASP A 278 21.58 12.61 -2.44
CA ASP A 278 21.29 13.78 -1.62
C ASP A 278 20.69 13.35 -0.28
N PRO A 279 21.51 13.24 0.78
CA PRO A 279 21.05 12.86 2.11
C PRO A 279 19.98 13.77 2.69
N GLN A 280 19.89 15.05 2.27
CA GLN A 280 18.84 15.97 2.74
C GLN A 280 17.46 15.59 2.21
N ALA A 281 17.40 14.80 1.14
CA ALA A 281 16.16 14.30 0.58
C ALA A 281 15.45 13.27 1.47
N SER A 282 16.05 12.85 2.58
CA SER A 282 15.42 11.92 3.53
C SER A 282 14.20 12.51 4.25
N SER A 283 14.05 13.84 4.28
CA SER A 283 12.90 14.54 4.88
C SER A 283 11.62 14.42 4.06
N ASN A 284 11.73 14.31 2.73
CA ASN A 284 10.57 14.07 1.87
C ASN A 284 10.99 13.32 0.59
N PRO A 285 11.44 12.06 0.71
CA PRO A 285 12.04 11.32 -0.38
C PRO A 285 11.05 11.09 -1.52
N PHE A 286 9.75 10.95 -1.23
CA PHE A 286 8.75 10.76 -2.28
C PHE A 286 8.55 12.01 -3.15
N TYR A 287 8.25 13.17 -2.55
CA TYR A 287 7.97 14.36 -3.37
C TYR A 287 9.22 14.99 -3.97
N LEU A 288 10.38 14.80 -3.36
CA LEU A 288 11.66 15.23 -3.95
C LEU A 288 12.08 14.36 -5.16
N LEU A 289 11.49 13.17 -5.33
CA LEU A 289 11.60 12.43 -6.60
C LEU A 289 10.83 13.09 -7.75
N VAL A 290 9.81 13.90 -7.43
CA VAL A 290 8.90 14.45 -8.42
C VAL A 290 9.51 15.70 -9.04
N PRO A 291 9.66 15.78 -10.37
CA PRO A 291 10.06 17.02 -11.03
C PRO A 291 9.07 18.14 -10.70
N SER A 292 9.60 19.34 -10.41
CA SER A 292 8.79 20.51 -10.00
C SER A 292 7.62 20.83 -10.95
N ALA A 293 7.79 20.59 -12.25
CA ALA A 293 6.76 20.83 -13.27
C ALA A 293 5.50 19.96 -13.10
N ILE A 294 5.61 18.77 -12.49
CA ILE A 294 4.49 17.83 -12.32
C ILE A 294 4.11 17.59 -10.86
N GLN A 295 4.68 18.36 -9.93
CA GLN A 295 4.48 18.18 -8.50
C GLN A 295 3.01 18.35 -8.09
N LEU A 296 2.35 19.42 -8.51
CA LEU A 296 0.94 19.65 -8.21
C LEU A 296 0.01 18.55 -8.79
N PRO A 297 0.14 18.13 -10.07
CA PRO A 297 -0.57 16.96 -10.58
C PRO A 297 -0.36 15.68 -9.76
N VAL A 298 0.87 15.41 -9.32
CA VAL A 298 1.18 14.22 -8.50
C VAL A 298 0.57 14.31 -7.11
N ILE A 299 0.54 15.50 -6.48
CA ILE A 299 -0.13 15.72 -5.18
C ILE A 299 -1.63 15.43 -5.30
N ILE A 300 -2.28 15.91 -6.37
CA ILE A 300 -3.70 15.63 -6.61
C ILE A 300 -3.91 14.12 -6.80
N LEU A 301 -3.06 13.46 -7.59
CA LEU A 301 -3.15 12.02 -7.80
C LEU A 301 -2.91 11.22 -6.51
N ALA A 302 -1.91 11.61 -5.72
CA ALA A 302 -1.62 11.03 -4.40
C ALA A 302 -2.83 11.18 -3.47
N THR A 303 -3.44 12.37 -3.43
CA THR A 303 -4.66 12.62 -2.64
C THR A 303 -5.81 11.71 -3.09
N LEU A 304 -6.00 11.53 -4.40
CA LEU A 304 -7.01 10.61 -4.91
C LEU A 304 -6.71 9.15 -4.54
N ALA A 305 -5.44 8.73 -4.64
CA ALA A 305 -5.01 7.39 -4.26
C ALA A 305 -5.21 7.12 -2.76
N THR A 306 -4.91 8.09 -1.90
CA THR A 306 -5.07 7.94 -0.43
C THR A 306 -6.52 8.02 0.01
N VAL A 307 -7.35 8.80 -0.70
CA VAL A 307 -8.81 8.75 -0.56
C VAL A 307 -9.32 7.34 -0.88
N ILE A 308 -8.84 6.71 -1.96
CA ILE A 308 -9.22 5.34 -2.34
C ILE A 308 -8.71 4.32 -1.31
N ALA A 309 -7.46 4.44 -0.87
CA ALA A 309 -6.87 3.59 0.18
C ALA A 309 -7.69 3.62 1.47
N SER A 310 -8.17 4.80 1.87
CA SER A 310 -9.00 4.99 3.05
C SER A 310 -10.38 4.33 2.95
N GLN A 311 -10.87 4.03 1.75
CA GLN A 311 -12.12 3.28 1.53
C GLN A 311 -11.91 1.77 1.72
N ALA A 312 -10.74 1.26 1.37
CA ALA A 312 -10.47 -0.18 1.35
C ALA A 312 -10.51 -0.82 2.74
N VAL A 313 -10.46 0.00 3.79
CA VAL A 313 -10.38 -0.48 5.18
C VAL A 313 -11.75 -0.53 5.88
N ILE A 314 -12.82 0.01 5.26
CA ILE A 314 -14.15 0.21 5.88
C ILE A 314 -15.26 -0.38 5.01
#